data_AF-A0A9E4ABG5-F1
#
_entry.id   AF-A0A9E4ABG5-F1
#
_cell.length_a   1.000
_cell.length_b   1.000
_cell.length_c   1.000
_cell.angle_alpha   90.00
_cell.angle_beta   90.00
_cell.angle_gamma   90.00
#
_symmetry.space_group_name_H-M   'P 1'
#
loop_
_entity.id
_entity.type
_entity.pdbx_description
1 polymer ?
#
loop_
_entity_poly.entity_id
_entity_poly.type
_entity_poly.pdbx_seq_one_letter_code
_entity_poly.pdbx_strand_id
1 'polypeptide(L)'
;MLLGTAEAMEQHGNEELALALLRYLASRFPDTESGRVAASRAESTKIANGAQGGETELKVWGATYGIWLGVATPIAFDADNAQAYGAGLLLGGPTGFLLGRALANSRPMSLGQARAITWGGTWGGFQGLVFAAVADFDSSEGVLASMILGSVVGVAGGLVAAQQDISPGTATSATLGSLWGTWFGVAGSIMADLDEEVEVFTVIALTGNAGLAAGAVIGSRVPLSRPRARMISVGGLLGTVGAAGLAAIAEVESDNAALGLMLTGGVTGLVIAMGATSDYGTDEGSRRARAGEALLNRHGGEWFVATPLPSPVAGLVARGPGAGERTVSWRVPLLSARF
;
A
#
# COMPACT_ATOMS: atom_id res chain seq x y z
N MET A 1 23.93 9.13 -29.98
CA MET A 1 23.24 10.39 -29.64
C MET A 1 22.15 10.18 -28.60
N LEU A 2 21.13 9.34 -28.83
CA LEU A 2 20.00 9.14 -27.90
C LEU A 2 20.40 8.59 -26.50
N LEU A 3 21.40 7.71 -26.42
CA LEU A 3 21.91 7.23 -25.13
C LEU A 3 22.48 8.39 -24.28
N GLY A 4 23.24 9.30 -24.90
CA GLY A 4 23.74 10.51 -24.24
C GLY A 4 22.62 11.47 -23.83
N THR A 5 21.50 11.49 -24.55
CA THR A 5 20.30 12.23 -24.13
C THR A 5 19.67 11.63 -22.88
N ALA A 6 19.59 10.29 -22.77
CA ALA A 6 19.12 9.63 -21.55
C ALA A 6 20.02 9.93 -20.35
N GLU A 7 21.35 9.92 -20.57
CA GLU A 7 22.34 10.31 -19.54
C GLU A 7 22.17 11.75 -19.09
N ALA A 8 22.01 12.68 -20.03
CA ALA A 8 21.74 14.07 -19.70
C ALA A 8 20.44 14.20 -18.89
N MET A 9 19.38 13.46 -19.24
CA MET A 9 18.13 13.46 -18.48
C MET A 9 18.31 12.95 -17.05
N GLU A 10 19.07 11.86 -16.86
CA GLU A 10 19.44 11.35 -15.53
C GLU A 10 20.19 12.41 -14.71
N GLN A 11 21.18 13.09 -15.31
CA GLN A 11 21.94 14.16 -14.65
C GLN A 11 21.10 15.36 -14.23
N HIS A 12 19.99 15.63 -14.94
CA HIS A 12 19.04 16.70 -14.62
C HIS A 12 17.91 16.25 -13.69
N GLY A 13 17.99 15.04 -13.13
CA GLY A 13 16.97 14.49 -12.23
C GLY A 13 15.68 14.04 -12.92
N ASN A 14 15.67 13.94 -14.25
CA ASN A 14 14.52 13.45 -15.03
C ASN A 14 14.57 11.92 -15.19
N GLU A 15 14.70 11.21 -14.07
CA GLU A 15 14.94 9.76 -14.03
C GLU A 15 13.86 8.93 -14.74
N GLU A 16 12.58 9.32 -14.64
CA GLU A 16 11.49 8.65 -15.37
C GLU A 16 11.66 8.76 -16.89
N LEU A 17 12.05 9.94 -17.38
CA LEU A 17 12.19 10.18 -18.81
C LEU A 17 13.42 9.47 -19.35
N ALA A 18 14.52 9.49 -18.59
CA ALA A 18 15.72 8.73 -18.87
C ALA A 18 15.42 7.23 -18.94
N LEU A 19 14.73 6.67 -17.95
CA LEU A 19 14.35 5.25 -17.93
C LEU A 19 13.43 4.88 -19.11
N ALA A 20 12.47 5.74 -19.45
CA ALA A 20 11.61 5.53 -20.61
C ALA A 20 12.41 5.50 -21.92
N LEU A 21 13.37 6.43 -22.07
CA LEU A 21 14.25 6.49 -23.24
C LEU A 21 15.20 5.29 -23.30
N LEU A 22 15.77 4.85 -22.17
CA LEU A 22 16.60 3.66 -22.09
C LEU A 22 15.81 2.40 -22.51
N ARG A 23 14.57 2.24 -22.01
CA ARG A 23 13.69 1.14 -22.42
C ARG A 23 13.34 1.17 -23.90
N TYR A 24 13.07 2.37 -24.44
CA TYR A 24 12.83 2.54 -25.87
C TYR A 24 14.05 2.13 -26.71
N LEU A 25 15.25 2.54 -26.32
CA LEU A 25 16.49 2.15 -27.01
C LEU A 25 16.75 0.65 -26.93
N ALA A 26 16.53 0.05 -25.76
CA ALA A 26 16.67 -1.38 -25.53
C ALA A 26 15.70 -2.20 -26.40
N SER A 27 14.43 -1.77 -26.50
CA SER A 27 13.42 -2.49 -27.28
C SER A 27 13.56 -2.27 -28.78
N ARG A 28 13.92 -1.06 -29.22
CA ARG A 28 14.00 -0.71 -30.65
C ARG A 28 15.30 -1.18 -31.30
N PHE A 29 16.41 -1.23 -30.55
CA PHE A 29 17.74 -1.52 -31.08
C PHE A 29 18.49 -2.61 -30.29
N PRO A 30 17.89 -3.78 -30.00
CA PRO A 30 18.43 -4.78 -29.08
C PRO A 30 19.81 -5.32 -29.49
N ASP A 31 20.08 -5.42 -30.80
CA ASP A 31 21.32 -5.99 -31.34
C ASP A 31 22.50 -5.01 -31.34
N THR A 32 22.23 -3.72 -31.11
CA THR A 32 23.25 -2.67 -31.09
C THR A 32 23.92 -2.60 -29.71
N GLU A 33 25.18 -2.15 -29.68
CA GLU A 33 25.88 -1.89 -28.41
C GLU A 33 25.12 -0.89 -27.54
N SER A 34 24.58 0.18 -28.14
CA SER A 34 23.77 1.17 -27.43
C SER A 34 22.48 0.58 -26.84
N GLY A 35 21.81 -0.35 -27.53
CA GLY A 35 20.62 -1.03 -27.02
C GLY A 35 20.93 -1.95 -25.84
N ARG A 36 22.04 -2.70 -25.91
CA ARG A 36 22.50 -3.55 -24.78
C ARG A 36 22.87 -2.72 -23.55
N VAL A 37 23.61 -1.62 -23.73
CA VAL A 37 23.92 -0.68 -22.64
C VAL A 37 22.64 -0.07 -22.07
N ALA A 38 21.70 0.33 -22.93
CA ALA A 38 20.43 0.88 -22.50
C ALA A 38 19.59 -0.13 -21.71
N ALA A 39 19.56 -1.40 -22.12
CA ALA A 39 18.87 -2.48 -21.40
C ALA A 39 19.49 -2.71 -20.01
N SER A 40 20.81 -2.83 -19.95
CA SER A 40 21.55 -3.00 -18.68
C SER A 40 21.29 -1.83 -17.73
N ARG A 41 21.31 -0.59 -18.23
CA ARG A 41 21.05 0.59 -17.42
C ARG A 41 19.59 0.72 -16.99
N ALA A 42 18.64 0.42 -17.87
CA ALA A 42 17.23 0.43 -17.52
C ALA A 42 16.94 -0.54 -16.37
N GLU A 43 17.57 -1.72 -16.36
CA GLU A 43 17.43 -2.66 -15.26
C GLU A 43 18.12 -2.16 -13.98
N SER A 44 19.33 -1.60 -14.06
CA SER A 44 20.00 -1.04 -12.87
C SER A 44 19.21 0.12 -12.25
N THR A 45 18.65 1.02 -13.06
CA THR A 45 17.84 2.15 -12.58
C THR A 45 16.52 1.65 -11.98
N LYS A 46 15.90 0.63 -12.58
CA LYS A 46 14.70 -0.01 -12.00
C LYS A 46 15.00 -0.65 -10.64
N ILE A 47 16.13 -1.34 -10.50
CA ILE A 47 16.58 -1.92 -9.22
C ILE A 47 16.83 -0.81 -8.20
N ALA A 48 17.53 0.27 -8.59
CA ALA A 48 17.83 1.40 -7.71
C ALA A 48 16.54 2.11 -7.22
N ASN A 49 15.61 2.40 -8.12
CA ASN A 49 14.33 3.05 -7.77
C ASN A 49 13.46 2.13 -6.92
N GLY A 50 13.46 0.82 -7.21
CA GLY A 50 12.82 -0.19 -6.38
C GLY A 50 13.41 -0.23 -4.97
N ALA A 51 14.73 -0.13 -4.85
CA ALA A 51 15.48 -0.13 -3.59
C ALA A 51 15.17 1.11 -2.73
N GLN A 52 15.16 2.31 -3.33
CA GLN A 52 14.81 3.55 -2.61
C GLN A 52 13.37 3.50 -2.04
N GLY A 53 12.43 2.95 -2.81
CA GLY A 53 11.06 2.75 -2.36
C GLY A 53 10.95 1.80 -1.17
N GLY A 54 11.68 0.67 -1.21
CA GLY A 54 11.71 -0.28 -0.09
C GLY A 54 12.39 0.28 1.16
N GLU A 55 13.49 1.02 0.99
CA GLU A 55 14.19 1.70 2.08
C GLU A 55 13.29 2.73 2.79
N THR A 56 12.55 3.53 2.02
CA THR A 56 11.62 4.52 2.57
C THR A 56 10.49 3.84 3.34
N GLU A 57 9.90 2.78 2.79
CA GLU A 57 8.83 2.02 3.46
C GLU A 57 9.32 1.45 4.80
N LEU A 58 10.50 0.80 4.85
CA LEU A 58 11.05 0.20 6.07
C LEU A 58 11.35 1.24 7.15
N LYS A 59 11.89 2.40 6.77
CA LYS A 59 12.18 3.49 7.72
C LYS A 59 10.89 4.07 8.32
N VAL A 60 9.91 4.38 7.47
CA VAL A 60 8.63 4.96 7.90
C VAL A 60 7.88 3.96 8.77
N TRP A 61 7.72 2.73 8.29
CA TRP A 61 7.07 1.68 9.08
C TRP A 61 7.82 1.40 10.37
N GLY A 62 9.15 1.27 10.32
CA GLY A 62 9.97 1.05 11.50
C GLY A 62 9.77 2.13 12.55
N ALA A 63 9.73 3.40 12.16
CA ALA A 63 9.45 4.51 13.08
C ALA A 63 8.04 4.41 13.70
N THR A 64 7.01 4.25 12.87
CA THR A 64 5.61 4.15 13.34
C THR A 64 5.41 2.93 14.24
N TYR A 65 5.94 1.79 13.84
CA TYR A 65 5.84 0.54 14.57
C TYR A 65 6.68 0.57 15.87
N GLY A 66 7.83 1.24 15.85
CA GLY A 66 8.64 1.50 17.04
C GLY A 66 7.91 2.36 18.07
N ILE A 67 7.14 3.37 17.65
CA ILE A 67 6.28 4.15 18.55
C ILE A 67 5.22 3.24 19.19
N TRP A 68 4.55 2.42 18.38
CA TRP A 68 3.57 1.44 18.87
C TRP A 68 4.20 0.50 19.90
N LEU A 69 5.37 -0.09 19.61
CA LEU A 69 6.12 -0.93 20.55
C LEU A 69 6.54 -0.18 21.82
N GLY A 70 6.87 1.11 21.70
CA GLY A 70 7.21 1.97 22.83
C GLY A 70 6.08 2.11 23.84
N VAL A 71 4.82 2.02 23.40
CA VAL A 71 3.64 2.00 24.28
C VAL A 71 3.27 0.58 24.70
N ALA A 72 3.25 -0.36 23.74
CA ALA A 72 2.80 -1.73 23.98
C ALA A 72 3.74 -2.50 24.91
N THR A 73 5.05 -2.26 24.84
CA THR A 73 6.05 -3.01 25.63
C THR A 73 5.90 -2.76 27.13
N PRO A 74 5.86 -1.50 27.64
CA PRO A 74 5.58 -1.26 29.05
C PRO A 74 4.31 -1.93 29.56
N ILE A 75 3.21 -1.87 28.81
CA ILE A 75 1.95 -2.52 29.21
C ILE A 75 2.13 -4.04 29.25
N ALA A 76 2.76 -4.65 28.24
CA ALA A 76 3.02 -6.08 28.22
C ALA A 76 3.90 -6.58 29.39
N PHE A 77 4.65 -5.68 30.03
CA PHE A 77 5.47 -5.96 31.22
C PHE A 77 4.84 -5.43 32.52
N ASP A 78 3.55 -5.09 32.52
CA ASP A 78 2.80 -4.58 33.67
C ASP A 78 3.45 -3.33 34.31
N ALA A 79 4.00 -2.45 33.46
CA ALA A 79 4.55 -1.19 33.92
C ALA A 79 3.42 -0.16 34.10
N ASP A 80 3.24 0.30 35.34
CA ASP A 80 2.20 1.23 35.76
C ASP A 80 2.69 2.70 35.84
N ASN A 81 3.99 2.92 35.75
CA ASN A 81 4.59 4.24 35.96
C ASN A 81 4.76 5.02 34.65
N ALA A 82 4.45 6.32 34.69
CA ALA A 82 4.53 7.21 33.53
C ALA A 82 5.94 7.29 32.91
N GLN A 83 6.99 7.02 33.70
CA GLN A 83 8.37 7.01 33.23
C GLN A 83 8.62 5.90 32.20
N ALA A 84 8.05 4.72 32.37
CA ALA A 84 8.18 3.62 31.42
C ALA A 84 7.55 3.97 30.06
N TYR A 85 6.36 4.55 30.05
CA TYR A 85 5.69 5.03 28.82
C TYR A 85 6.44 6.19 28.17
N GLY A 86 6.91 7.15 28.97
CA GLY A 86 7.71 8.28 28.49
C GLY A 86 9.01 7.81 27.83
N ALA A 87 9.74 6.89 28.47
CA ALA A 87 10.94 6.29 27.90
C ALA A 87 10.64 5.50 26.63
N GLY A 88 9.57 4.70 26.65
CA GLY A 88 9.12 3.91 25.50
C GLY A 88 8.76 4.78 24.29
N LEU A 89 8.02 5.87 24.46
CA LEU A 89 7.70 6.82 23.38
C LEU A 89 8.94 7.57 22.86
N LEU A 90 9.82 8.02 23.76
CA LEU A 90 11.05 8.72 23.40
C LEU A 90 12.02 7.85 22.59
N LEU A 91 12.13 6.57 22.96
CA LEU A 91 13.08 5.64 22.34
C LEU A 91 12.47 4.84 21.19
N GLY A 92 11.17 4.54 21.23
CA GLY A 92 10.50 3.63 20.32
C GLY A 92 10.61 4.06 18.86
N GLY A 93 10.16 5.29 18.56
CA GLY A 93 10.22 5.83 17.20
C GLY A 93 11.64 5.90 16.61
N PRO A 94 12.60 6.55 17.29
CA PRO A 94 13.98 6.60 16.83
C PRO A 94 14.64 5.21 16.69
N THR A 95 14.46 4.31 17.65
CA THR A 95 14.97 2.93 17.58
C THR A 95 14.40 2.20 16.38
N GLY A 96 13.08 2.28 16.19
CA GLY A 96 12.40 1.66 15.07
C GLY A 96 12.86 2.19 13.71
N PHE A 97 13.06 3.52 13.58
CA PHE A 97 13.63 4.14 12.38
C PHE A 97 15.04 3.61 12.09
N LEU A 98 15.91 3.55 13.11
CA LEU A 98 17.29 3.09 12.97
C LEU A 98 17.36 1.60 12.59
N LEU A 99 16.50 0.76 13.17
CA LEU A 99 16.39 -0.65 12.80
C LEU A 99 15.87 -0.81 11.36
N GLY A 100 14.85 -0.06 10.97
CA GLY A 100 14.34 -0.05 9.59
C GLY A 100 15.40 0.40 8.59
N ARG A 101 16.18 1.43 8.92
CA ARG A 101 17.33 1.88 8.13
C ARG A 101 18.44 0.83 8.08
N ALA A 102 18.80 0.21 9.20
CA ALA A 102 19.83 -0.82 9.25
C ALA A 102 19.45 -2.02 8.37
N LEU A 103 18.18 -2.44 8.43
CA LEU A 103 17.66 -3.50 7.59
C LEU A 103 17.70 -3.12 6.09
N ALA A 104 17.25 -1.92 5.73
CA ALA A 104 17.30 -1.41 4.36
C ALA A 104 18.74 -1.27 3.82
N ASN A 105 19.70 -0.89 4.66
CA ASN A 105 21.10 -0.78 4.28
C ASN A 105 21.79 -2.15 4.13
N SER A 106 21.32 -3.17 4.84
CA SER A 106 21.94 -4.50 4.83
C SER A 106 21.78 -5.21 3.48
N ARG A 107 20.67 -4.94 2.76
CA ARG A 107 20.36 -5.52 1.46
C ARG A 107 19.49 -4.54 0.66
N PRO A 108 19.78 -4.29 -0.63
CA PRO A 108 18.86 -3.56 -1.48
C PRO A 108 17.55 -4.35 -1.60
N MET A 109 16.45 -3.79 -1.10
CA MET A 109 15.13 -4.43 -1.10
C MET A 109 14.18 -3.65 -1.98
N SER A 110 13.52 -4.34 -2.90
CA SER A 110 12.40 -3.76 -3.64
C SER A 110 11.27 -3.34 -2.70
N LEU A 111 10.42 -2.42 -3.15
CA LEU A 111 9.21 -2.02 -2.41
C LEU A 111 8.30 -3.22 -2.06
N GLY A 112 8.22 -4.25 -2.92
CA GLY A 112 7.40 -5.43 -2.66
C GLY A 112 7.97 -6.30 -1.53
N GLN A 113 9.29 -6.48 -1.51
CA GLN A 113 10.00 -7.18 -0.42
C GLN A 113 9.90 -6.42 0.90
N ALA A 114 10.13 -5.11 0.89
CA ALA A 114 9.93 -4.27 2.07
C ALA A 114 8.49 -4.38 2.61
N ARG A 115 7.49 -4.34 1.73
CA ARG A 115 6.09 -4.51 2.13
C ARG A 115 5.79 -5.90 2.67
N ALA A 116 6.40 -6.95 2.15
CA ALA A 116 6.23 -8.30 2.70
C ALA A 116 6.71 -8.35 4.17
N ILE A 117 7.81 -7.67 4.49
CA ILE A 117 8.34 -7.56 5.85
C ILE A 117 7.41 -6.73 6.74
N THR A 118 7.07 -5.52 6.31
CA THR A 118 6.25 -4.60 7.12
C THR A 118 4.83 -5.11 7.33
N TRP A 119 4.21 -5.65 6.27
CA TRP A 119 2.91 -6.30 6.37
C TRP A 119 2.99 -7.59 7.18
N GLY A 120 4.07 -8.37 7.05
CA GLY A 120 4.32 -9.53 7.89
C GLY A 120 4.26 -9.16 9.37
N GLY A 121 4.95 -8.09 9.80
CA GLY A 121 4.89 -7.61 11.17
C GLY A 121 3.51 -7.15 11.62
N THR A 122 2.81 -6.35 10.82
CA THR A 122 1.45 -5.88 11.14
C THR A 122 0.45 -7.04 11.19
N TRP A 123 0.49 -7.94 10.20
CA TRP A 123 -0.39 -9.10 10.13
C TRP A 123 -0.09 -10.11 11.24
N GLY A 124 1.18 -10.35 11.54
CA GLY A 124 1.58 -11.20 12.66
C GLY A 124 1.08 -10.68 14.00
N GLY A 125 1.07 -9.36 14.21
CA GLY A 125 0.52 -8.76 15.43
C GLY A 125 -0.99 -8.95 15.55
N PHE A 126 -1.70 -8.80 14.43
CA PHE A 126 -3.11 -9.15 14.35
C PHE A 126 -3.35 -10.64 14.64
N GLN A 127 -2.54 -11.55 14.11
CA GLN A 127 -2.63 -12.98 14.43
C GLN A 127 -2.31 -13.27 15.91
N GLY A 128 -1.41 -12.50 16.54
CA GLY A 128 -1.17 -12.56 17.98
C GLY A 128 -2.39 -12.15 18.81
N LEU A 129 -3.13 -11.12 18.36
CA LEU A 129 -4.41 -10.75 18.97
C LEU A 129 -5.43 -11.89 18.87
N VAL A 130 -5.61 -12.46 17.67
CA VAL A 130 -6.50 -13.63 17.47
C VAL A 130 -6.08 -14.77 18.40
N PHE A 131 -4.78 -15.08 18.45
CA PHE A 131 -4.28 -16.16 19.30
C PHE A 131 -4.59 -15.91 20.78
N ALA A 132 -4.43 -14.67 21.26
CA ALA A 132 -4.75 -14.31 22.63
C ALA A 132 -6.25 -14.49 22.93
N ALA A 133 -7.13 -14.10 22.01
CA ALA A 133 -8.57 -14.30 22.15
C ALA A 133 -8.95 -15.80 22.16
N VAL A 134 -8.36 -16.61 21.25
CA VAL A 134 -8.60 -18.06 21.19
C VAL A 134 -8.03 -18.80 22.41
N ALA A 135 -6.91 -18.31 22.96
CA ALA A 135 -6.27 -18.86 24.15
C ALA A 135 -6.87 -18.30 25.46
N ASP A 136 -7.90 -17.47 25.38
CA ASP A 136 -8.63 -16.87 26.50
C ASP A 136 -7.72 -16.10 27.47
N PHE A 137 -6.90 -15.20 26.91
CA PHE A 137 -6.04 -14.35 27.72
C PHE A 137 -6.86 -13.24 28.40
N ASP A 138 -7.12 -13.39 29.70
CA ASP A 138 -7.90 -12.45 30.52
C ASP A 138 -7.22 -11.08 30.75
N SER A 139 -5.93 -10.97 30.43
CA SER A 139 -5.08 -9.85 30.83
C SER A 139 -4.62 -9.03 29.63
N SER A 140 -4.63 -7.70 29.78
CA SER A 140 -4.20 -6.78 28.73
C SER A 140 -2.71 -6.96 28.39
N GLU A 141 -1.93 -7.35 29.39
CA GLU A 141 -0.50 -7.65 29.32
C GLU A 141 -0.27 -8.89 28.44
N GLY A 142 -1.05 -9.95 28.68
CA GLY A 142 -1.01 -11.19 27.91
C GLY A 142 -1.38 -10.95 26.45
N VAL A 143 -2.47 -10.21 26.19
CA VAL A 143 -2.90 -9.86 24.83
C VAL A 143 -1.81 -9.09 24.09
N LEU A 144 -1.23 -8.05 24.70
CA LEU A 144 -0.17 -7.26 24.08
C LEU A 144 1.13 -8.05 23.89
N ALA A 145 1.51 -8.90 24.85
CA ALA A 145 2.65 -9.80 24.71
C ALA A 145 2.47 -10.75 23.52
N SER A 146 1.26 -11.31 23.35
CA SER A 146 0.92 -12.15 22.20
C SER A 146 0.99 -11.38 20.88
N MET A 147 0.46 -10.15 20.83
CA MET A 147 0.57 -9.27 19.66
C MET A 147 2.02 -8.96 19.30
N ILE A 148 2.87 -8.61 20.28
CA ILE A 148 4.29 -8.35 20.07
C ILE A 148 4.99 -9.59 19.52
N LEU A 149 4.77 -10.75 20.14
CA LEU A 149 5.35 -12.02 19.69
C LEU A 149 4.89 -12.38 18.28
N GLY A 150 3.59 -12.27 18.01
CA GLY A 150 3.01 -12.50 16.70
C GLY A 150 3.61 -11.58 15.64
N SER A 151 3.83 -10.31 15.95
CA SER A 151 4.50 -9.39 15.05
C SER A 151 5.96 -9.73 14.79
N VAL A 152 6.73 -10.16 15.80
CA VAL A 152 8.12 -10.62 15.61
C VAL A 152 8.16 -11.83 14.68
N VAL A 153 7.29 -12.81 14.91
CA VAL A 153 7.14 -13.99 14.04
C VAL A 153 6.71 -13.56 12.63
N GLY A 154 5.81 -12.59 12.53
CA GLY A 154 5.35 -12.03 11.28
C GLY A 154 6.45 -11.31 10.48
N VAL A 155 7.29 -10.50 11.13
CA VAL A 155 8.48 -9.89 10.51
C VAL A 155 9.43 -10.97 10.00
N ALA A 156 9.67 -12.02 10.79
CA ALA A 156 10.51 -13.14 10.37
C ALA A 156 9.93 -13.88 9.14
N GLY A 157 8.61 -14.14 9.13
CA GLY A 157 7.92 -14.70 7.95
C GLY A 157 8.00 -13.79 6.73
N GLY A 158 7.84 -12.48 6.93
CA GLY A 158 8.02 -11.47 5.88
C GLY A 158 9.45 -11.41 5.34
N LEU A 159 10.47 -11.59 6.18
CA LEU A 159 11.87 -11.69 5.78
C LEU A 159 12.15 -12.95 4.94
N VAL A 160 11.53 -14.08 5.29
CA VAL A 160 11.61 -15.31 4.49
C VAL A 160 10.93 -15.11 3.14
N ALA A 161 9.72 -14.53 3.12
CA ALA A 161 9.00 -14.23 1.88
C ALA A 161 9.79 -13.24 0.99
N ALA A 162 10.43 -12.23 1.58
CA ALA A 162 11.24 -11.24 0.88
C ALA A 162 12.50 -11.82 0.20
N GLN A 163 12.85 -13.09 0.43
CA GLN A 163 13.89 -13.78 -0.35
C GLN A 163 13.44 -14.06 -1.79
N GLN A 164 12.13 -14.01 -2.06
CA GLN A 164 11.56 -14.13 -3.39
C GLN A 164 11.42 -12.75 -4.04
N ASP A 165 11.38 -12.72 -5.37
CA ASP A 165 11.09 -11.51 -6.15
C ASP A 165 9.60 -11.16 -6.05
N ILE A 166 9.23 -10.50 -4.96
CA ILE A 166 7.86 -10.05 -4.72
C ILE A 166 7.64 -8.70 -5.43
N SER A 167 6.76 -8.69 -6.42
CA SER A 167 6.37 -7.44 -7.07
C SER A 167 5.57 -6.53 -6.10
N PRO A 168 5.65 -5.20 -6.22
CA PRO A 168 4.85 -4.29 -5.40
C PRO A 168 3.33 -4.53 -5.52
N GLY A 169 2.87 -4.97 -6.69
CA GLY A 169 1.46 -5.30 -6.90
C GLY A 169 1.04 -6.60 -6.22
N THR A 170 1.90 -7.63 -6.25
CA THR A 170 1.68 -8.88 -5.51
C THR A 170 1.58 -8.63 -4.01
N ALA A 171 2.55 -7.90 -3.43
CA ALA A 171 2.51 -7.54 -2.01
C ALA A 171 1.26 -6.74 -1.64
N THR A 172 0.87 -5.77 -2.48
CA THR A 172 -0.34 -4.97 -2.26
C THR A 172 -1.61 -5.83 -2.35
N SER A 173 -1.66 -6.77 -3.29
CA SER A 173 -2.80 -7.68 -3.45
C SER A 173 -2.92 -8.64 -2.28
N ALA A 174 -1.81 -9.16 -1.75
CA ALA A 174 -1.81 -9.97 -0.53
C ALA A 174 -2.33 -9.17 0.67
N THR A 175 -1.84 -7.94 0.89
CA THR A 175 -2.32 -7.06 1.95
C THR A 175 -3.82 -6.78 1.86
N LEU A 176 -4.31 -6.37 0.68
CA LEU A 176 -5.73 -6.11 0.46
C LEU A 176 -6.56 -7.40 0.58
N GLY A 177 -6.03 -8.52 0.10
CA GLY A 177 -6.62 -9.83 0.24
C GLY A 177 -6.85 -10.20 1.72
N SER A 178 -5.86 -10.00 2.59
CA SER A 178 -6.03 -10.21 4.03
C SER A 178 -7.11 -9.31 4.63
N LEU A 179 -7.16 -8.04 4.25
CA LEU A 179 -8.16 -7.10 4.78
C LEU A 179 -9.59 -7.48 4.34
N TRP A 180 -9.78 -7.82 3.06
CA TRP A 180 -11.07 -8.30 2.56
C TRP A 180 -11.45 -9.66 3.16
N GLY A 181 -10.47 -10.57 3.31
CA GLY A 181 -10.67 -11.84 4.00
C GLY A 181 -11.14 -11.66 5.44
N THR A 182 -10.49 -10.77 6.20
CA THR A 182 -10.91 -10.40 7.56
C THR A 182 -12.31 -9.81 7.57
N TRP A 183 -12.61 -8.87 6.68
CA TRP A 183 -13.95 -8.28 6.55
C TRP A 183 -15.02 -9.34 6.28
N PHE A 184 -14.77 -10.27 5.35
CA PHE A 184 -15.68 -11.38 5.07
C PHE A 184 -15.79 -12.36 6.23
N GLY A 185 -14.73 -12.52 7.03
CA GLY A 185 -14.78 -13.30 8.27
C GLY A 185 -15.69 -12.66 9.31
N VAL A 186 -15.49 -11.38 9.61
CA VAL A 186 -16.32 -10.62 10.55
C VAL A 186 -17.79 -10.71 10.13
N ALA A 187 -18.07 -10.41 8.87
CA ALA A 187 -19.45 -10.42 8.38
C ALA A 187 -20.04 -11.84 8.33
N GLY A 188 -19.24 -12.85 7.97
CA GLY A 188 -19.63 -14.25 7.99
C GLY A 188 -19.97 -14.74 9.40
N SER A 189 -19.19 -14.34 10.41
CA SER A 189 -19.45 -14.69 11.81
C SER A 189 -20.76 -14.08 12.32
N ILE A 190 -21.04 -12.80 11.99
CA ILE A 190 -22.31 -12.15 12.34
C ILE A 190 -23.49 -12.86 11.67
N MET A 191 -23.39 -13.18 10.38
CA MET A 191 -24.48 -13.86 9.66
C MET A 191 -24.71 -15.30 10.12
N ALA A 192 -23.67 -15.95 10.64
CA ALA A 192 -23.74 -17.29 11.19
C ALA A 192 -24.16 -17.32 12.67
N ASP A 193 -24.43 -16.14 13.27
CA ASP A 193 -24.82 -15.99 14.68
C ASP A 193 -23.80 -16.64 15.63
N LEU A 194 -22.50 -16.43 15.33
CA LEU A 194 -21.42 -16.90 16.18
C LEU A 194 -21.26 -15.93 17.35
N ASP A 195 -21.66 -16.37 18.54
CA ASP A 195 -21.61 -15.58 19.77
C ASP A 195 -20.35 -15.85 20.60
N GLU A 196 -19.71 -16.99 20.39
CA GLU A 196 -18.49 -17.34 21.11
C GLU A 196 -17.30 -16.59 20.53
N GLU A 197 -16.61 -15.81 21.37
CA GLU A 197 -15.45 -15.00 20.98
C GLU A 197 -14.40 -15.85 20.23
N VAL A 198 -14.13 -17.05 20.73
CA VAL A 198 -13.19 -18.01 20.14
C VAL A 198 -13.61 -18.39 18.71
N GLU A 199 -14.89 -18.65 18.46
CA GLU A 199 -15.40 -19.00 17.14
C GLU A 199 -15.29 -17.83 16.17
N VAL A 200 -15.69 -16.63 16.62
CA VAL A 200 -15.62 -15.39 15.83
C VAL A 200 -14.18 -15.08 15.40
N PHE A 201 -13.23 -15.06 16.35
CA PHE A 201 -11.82 -14.79 16.04
C PHE A 201 -11.19 -15.88 15.17
N THR A 202 -11.56 -17.15 15.38
CA THR A 202 -11.09 -18.26 14.54
C THR A 202 -11.52 -18.07 13.09
N VAL A 203 -12.81 -17.78 12.84
CA VAL A 203 -13.31 -17.53 11.48
C VAL A 203 -12.60 -16.33 10.86
N ILE A 204 -12.48 -15.21 11.58
CA ILE A 204 -11.79 -14.01 11.12
C ILE A 204 -10.34 -14.30 10.70
N ALA A 205 -9.61 -15.10 11.50
CA ALA A 205 -8.23 -15.45 11.19
C ALA A 205 -8.12 -16.37 9.99
N LEU A 206 -9.00 -17.38 9.90
CA LEU A 206 -9.04 -18.30 8.76
C LEU A 206 -9.33 -17.57 7.46
N THR A 207 -10.37 -16.73 7.42
CA THR A 207 -10.74 -15.99 6.21
C THR A 207 -9.72 -14.92 5.87
N GLY A 208 -9.13 -14.25 6.87
CA GLY A 208 -8.03 -13.31 6.70
C GLY A 208 -6.80 -13.97 6.05
N ASN A 209 -6.38 -15.13 6.55
CA ASN A 209 -5.25 -15.89 6.00
C ASN A 209 -5.57 -16.45 4.61
N ALA A 210 -6.79 -16.94 4.38
CA ALA A 210 -7.26 -17.37 3.07
C ALA A 210 -7.25 -16.19 2.08
N GLY A 211 -7.69 -15.02 2.50
CA GLY A 211 -7.66 -13.77 1.73
C GLY A 211 -6.23 -13.34 1.40
N LEU A 212 -5.30 -13.43 2.36
CA LEU A 212 -3.87 -13.16 2.14
C LEU A 212 -3.31 -14.07 1.05
N ALA A 213 -3.54 -15.39 1.18
CA ALA A 213 -3.07 -16.39 0.23
C ALA A 213 -3.69 -16.18 -1.16
N ALA A 214 -5.00 -15.95 -1.24
CA ALA A 214 -5.69 -15.66 -2.48
C ALA A 214 -5.14 -14.39 -3.15
N GLY A 215 -4.93 -13.32 -2.38
CA GLY A 215 -4.35 -12.07 -2.86
C GLY A 215 -2.93 -12.24 -3.39
N ALA A 216 -2.10 -13.05 -2.73
CA ALA A 216 -0.75 -13.39 -3.19
C ALA A 216 -0.77 -14.23 -4.48
N VAL A 217 -1.66 -15.24 -4.58
CA VAL A 217 -1.82 -16.06 -5.78
C VAL A 217 -2.34 -15.25 -6.96
N ILE A 218 -3.35 -14.40 -6.75
CA ILE A 218 -3.89 -13.52 -7.79
C ILE A 218 -2.81 -12.54 -8.23
N GLY A 219 -2.13 -11.88 -7.30
CA GLY A 219 -1.11 -10.88 -7.62
C GLY A 219 0.18 -11.46 -8.23
N SER A 220 0.42 -12.77 -8.15
CA SER A 220 1.55 -13.44 -8.81
C SER A 220 1.18 -13.99 -10.20
N ARG A 221 -0.08 -14.38 -10.41
CA ARG A 221 -0.58 -14.85 -11.71
C ARG A 221 -1.03 -13.72 -12.63
N VAL A 222 -1.59 -12.66 -12.05
CA VAL A 222 -2.04 -11.48 -12.77
C VAL A 222 -1.04 -10.36 -12.51
N PRO A 223 -0.41 -9.77 -13.55
CA PRO A 223 0.54 -8.67 -13.38
C PRO A 223 -0.20 -7.41 -12.94
N LEU A 224 -0.51 -7.33 -11.65
CA LEU A 224 -1.17 -6.18 -11.05
C LEU A 224 -0.11 -5.12 -10.73
N SER A 225 -0.39 -3.87 -11.07
CA SER A 225 0.35 -2.74 -10.52
C SER A 225 -0.23 -2.39 -9.14
N ARG A 226 0.56 -1.76 -8.26
CA ARG A 226 0.08 -1.28 -6.94
C ARG A 226 -1.14 -0.34 -7.08
N PRO A 227 -1.16 0.65 -7.99
CA PRO A 227 -2.34 1.49 -8.20
C PRO A 227 -3.56 0.68 -8.65
N ARG A 228 -3.37 -0.29 -9.57
CA ARG A 228 -4.46 -1.15 -10.04
C ARG A 228 -5.06 -1.96 -8.89
N ALA A 229 -4.25 -2.62 -8.07
CA ALA A 229 -4.73 -3.38 -6.91
C ALA A 229 -5.54 -2.50 -5.93
N ARG A 230 -5.09 -1.26 -5.70
CA ARG A 230 -5.82 -0.29 -4.87
C ARG A 230 -7.15 0.13 -5.50
N MET A 231 -7.18 0.41 -6.80
CA MET A 231 -8.41 0.75 -7.51
C MET A 231 -9.44 -0.39 -7.48
N ILE A 232 -8.98 -1.64 -7.58
CA ILE A 232 -9.83 -2.81 -7.38
C ILE A 232 -10.48 -2.75 -5.98
N SER A 233 -9.69 -2.54 -4.93
CA SER A 233 -10.22 -2.42 -3.57
C SER A 233 -11.15 -1.22 -3.38
N VAL A 234 -10.90 -0.08 -4.03
CA VAL A 234 -11.83 1.06 -4.02
C VAL A 234 -13.16 0.66 -4.65
N GLY A 235 -13.15 -0.09 -5.75
CA GLY A 235 -14.36 -0.68 -6.33
C GLY A 235 -15.14 -1.52 -5.33
N GLY A 236 -14.45 -2.37 -4.57
CA GLY A 236 -15.08 -3.15 -3.49
C GLY A 236 -15.70 -2.28 -2.39
N LEU A 237 -15.02 -1.23 -1.94
CA LEU A 237 -15.56 -0.30 -0.95
C LEU A 237 -16.81 0.43 -1.49
N LEU A 238 -16.75 0.93 -2.74
CA LEU A 238 -17.88 1.60 -3.38
C LEU A 238 -19.08 0.65 -3.54
N GLY A 239 -18.83 -0.61 -3.91
CA GLY A 239 -19.87 -1.63 -3.98
C GLY A 239 -20.51 -1.92 -2.61
N THR A 240 -19.69 -1.99 -1.55
CA THR A 240 -20.18 -2.19 -0.17
C THR A 240 -21.04 -1.02 0.30
N VAL A 241 -20.56 0.22 0.12
CA VAL A 241 -21.29 1.45 0.48
C VAL A 241 -22.57 1.60 -0.35
N GLY A 242 -22.50 1.31 -1.65
CA GLY A 242 -23.66 1.35 -2.54
C GLY A 242 -24.74 0.37 -2.09
N ALA A 243 -24.36 -0.87 -1.75
CA ALA A 243 -25.29 -1.87 -1.24
C ALA A 243 -25.83 -1.52 0.15
N ALA A 244 -25.04 -0.94 1.04
CA ALA A 244 -25.52 -0.42 2.32
C ALA A 244 -26.58 0.69 2.11
N GLY A 245 -26.34 1.62 1.19
CA GLY A 245 -27.30 2.66 0.83
C GLY A 245 -28.60 2.08 0.24
N LEU A 246 -28.51 1.05 -0.60
CA LEU A 246 -29.68 0.35 -1.12
C LEU A 246 -30.46 -0.36 -0.02
N ALA A 247 -29.78 -1.04 0.92
CA ALA A 247 -30.43 -1.68 2.06
C ALA A 247 -31.19 -0.66 2.93
N ALA A 248 -30.61 0.52 3.15
CA ALA A 248 -31.25 1.59 3.89
C ALA A 248 -32.48 2.17 3.16
N ILE A 249 -32.41 2.39 1.85
CA ILE A 249 -33.55 2.89 1.05
C ILE A 249 -34.67 1.86 0.95
N ALA A 250 -34.31 0.58 0.87
CA ALA A 250 -35.27 -0.52 0.83
C ALA A 250 -35.81 -0.90 2.22
N GLU A 251 -35.42 -0.17 3.27
CA GLU A 251 -35.83 -0.40 4.66
C GLU A 251 -35.66 -1.87 5.08
N VAL A 252 -34.50 -2.46 4.76
CA VAL A 252 -34.20 -3.86 5.09
C VAL A 252 -34.11 -4.02 6.60
N GLU A 253 -35.14 -4.62 7.21
CA GLU A 253 -35.26 -4.77 8.66
C GLU A 253 -34.28 -5.80 9.27
N SER A 254 -33.81 -6.76 8.47
CA SER A 254 -32.90 -7.80 8.94
C SER A 254 -31.44 -7.37 8.79
N ASP A 255 -30.73 -7.27 9.90
CA ASP A 255 -29.29 -6.97 9.92
C ASP A 255 -28.48 -7.95 9.06
N ASN A 256 -28.83 -9.24 9.10
CA ASN A 256 -28.20 -10.28 8.28
C ASN A 256 -28.47 -10.08 6.79
N ALA A 257 -29.67 -9.64 6.40
CA ALA A 257 -29.98 -9.31 5.02
C ALA A 257 -29.23 -8.05 4.55
N ALA A 258 -29.16 -7.02 5.39
CA ALA A 258 -28.40 -5.80 5.10
C ALA A 258 -26.90 -6.09 4.95
N LEU A 259 -26.32 -6.87 5.87
CA LEU A 259 -24.92 -7.29 5.80
C LEU A 259 -24.65 -8.17 4.58
N GLY A 260 -25.55 -9.11 4.26
CA GLY A 260 -25.47 -9.94 3.07
C GLY A 260 -25.46 -9.11 1.77
N LEU A 261 -26.29 -8.05 1.72
CA LEU A 261 -26.26 -7.08 0.62
C LEU A 261 -24.92 -6.36 0.55
N MET A 262 -24.39 -5.88 1.69
CA MET A 262 -23.08 -5.21 1.76
C MET A 262 -21.94 -6.11 1.26
N LEU A 263 -21.91 -7.38 1.66
CA LEU A 263 -20.91 -8.35 1.20
C LEU A 263 -21.00 -8.59 -0.31
N THR A 264 -22.22 -8.82 -0.80
CA THR A 264 -22.48 -9.05 -2.22
C THR A 264 -22.10 -7.83 -3.05
N GLY A 265 -22.43 -6.63 -2.56
CA GLY A 265 -22.02 -5.36 -3.15
C GLY A 265 -20.51 -5.21 -3.19
N GLY A 266 -19.81 -5.54 -2.10
CA GLY A 266 -18.36 -5.52 -2.02
C GLY A 266 -17.69 -6.44 -3.04
N VAL A 267 -18.12 -7.70 -3.11
CA VAL A 267 -17.61 -8.66 -4.11
C VAL A 267 -17.90 -8.20 -5.53
N THR A 268 -19.11 -7.72 -5.81
CA THR A 268 -19.50 -7.21 -7.12
C THR A 268 -18.64 -6.02 -7.53
N GLY A 269 -18.40 -5.09 -6.60
CA GLY A 269 -17.54 -3.93 -6.81
C GLY A 269 -16.08 -4.30 -7.10
N LEU A 270 -15.53 -5.31 -6.39
CA LEU A 270 -14.19 -5.85 -6.66
C LEU A 270 -14.10 -6.42 -8.07
N VAL A 271 -15.08 -7.24 -8.48
CA VAL A 271 -15.10 -7.90 -9.80
C VAL A 271 -15.23 -6.86 -10.93
N ILE A 272 -16.16 -5.91 -10.81
CA ILE A 272 -16.34 -4.84 -11.78
C ILE A 272 -15.06 -4.01 -11.91
N ALA A 273 -14.45 -3.60 -10.78
CA ALA A 273 -13.22 -2.81 -10.82
C ALA A 273 -12.03 -3.61 -11.35
N MET A 274 -11.95 -4.92 -11.12
CA MET A 274 -10.92 -5.77 -11.70
C MET A 274 -10.98 -5.80 -13.23
N GLY A 275 -12.19 -5.89 -13.79
CA GLY A 275 -12.43 -5.80 -15.24
C GLY A 275 -12.18 -4.40 -15.79
N ALA A 276 -12.75 -3.37 -15.16
CA ALA A 276 -12.64 -1.97 -15.59
C ALA A 276 -11.21 -1.42 -15.51
N THR A 277 -10.34 -2.03 -14.69
CA THR A 277 -8.94 -1.65 -14.56
C THR A 277 -7.99 -2.59 -15.32
N SER A 278 -8.48 -3.43 -16.24
CA SER A 278 -7.64 -4.32 -17.07
C SER A 278 -6.47 -3.58 -17.73
N ASP A 279 -6.72 -2.35 -18.17
CA ASP A 279 -5.78 -1.55 -18.94
C ASP A 279 -4.90 -0.66 -18.05
N TYR A 280 -5.12 -0.64 -16.73
CA TYR A 280 -4.28 0.10 -15.78
C TYR A 280 -2.91 -0.56 -15.66
N GLY A 281 -1.92 -0.02 -16.36
CA GLY A 281 -0.53 -0.48 -16.33
C GLY A 281 0.04 -0.87 -17.70
N THR A 282 -0.76 -0.82 -18.77
CA THR A 282 -0.22 -0.80 -20.14
C THR A 282 0.37 0.58 -20.44
N ASP A 283 1.24 0.70 -21.46
CA ASP A 283 1.81 1.99 -21.89
C ASP A 283 0.74 3.04 -22.21
N GLU A 284 -0.48 2.61 -22.55
CA GLU A 284 -1.65 3.49 -22.71
C GLU A 284 -2.19 4.00 -21.38
N GLY A 285 -2.30 3.14 -20.36
CA GLY A 285 -2.68 3.53 -19.01
C GLY A 285 -1.67 4.49 -18.38
N SER A 286 -0.37 4.29 -18.60
CA SER A 286 0.68 5.22 -18.19
C SER A 286 0.61 6.55 -18.96
N ARG A 287 0.25 6.54 -20.25
CA ARG A 287 -0.02 7.77 -21.02
C ARG A 287 -1.24 8.53 -20.50
N ARG A 288 -2.33 7.83 -20.14
CA ARG A 288 -3.53 8.44 -19.52
C ARG A 288 -3.24 8.97 -18.11
N ALA A 289 -2.49 8.24 -17.29
CA ALA A 289 -2.07 8.70 -15.96
C ALA A 289 -1.10 9.89 -16.03
N ARG A 290 -0.27 9.96 -17.08
CA ARG A 290 0.61 11.10 -17.38
C ARG A 290 -0.10 12.25 -18.08
N ALA A 291 -1.34 12.07 -18.54
CA ALA A 291 -2.06 13.11 -19.29
C ALA A 291 -2.17 14.40 -18.46
N GLY A 292 -2.13 14.30 -17.13
CA GLY A 292 -1.91 15.41 -16.22
C GLY A 292 -2.89 15.36 -15.06
N GLU A 293 -2.52 15.99 -13.94
CA GLU A 293 -3.39 16.20 -12.77
C GLU A 293 -4.60 17.11 -13.08
N ALA A 294 -4.89 17.40 -14.35
CA ALA A 294 -5.97 18.27 -14.77
C ALA A 294 -7.26 17.52 -15.10
N LEU A 295 -8.41 18.17 -14.89
CA LEU A 295 -9.72 17.60 -15.25
C LEU A 295 -9.80 17.30 -16.76
N LEU A 296 -9.33 18.21 -17.60
CA LEU A 296 -9.22 18.04 -19.05
C LEU A 296 -7.75 18.06 -19.44
N ASN A 297 -7.32 17.02 -20.14
CA ASN A 297 -5.97 16.91 -20.68
C ASN A 297 -6.01 16.77 -22.19
N ARG A 298 -5.17 17.53 -22.91
CA ARG A 298 -4.92 17.34 -24.34
C ARG A 298 -3.48 16.90 -24.55
N HIS A 299 -3.31 15.72 -25.14
CA HIS A 299 -1.98 15.16 -25.43
C HIS A 299 -2.00 14.40 -26.76
N GLY A 300 -1.08 14.72 -27.67
CA GLY A 300 -1.01 14.05 -28.98
C GLY A 300 -2.24 14.27 -29.87
N GLY A 301 -2.96 15.38 -29.70
CA GLY A 301 -4.18 15.69 -30.47
C GLY A 301 -5.48 15.12 -29.89
N GLU A 302 -5.40 14.18 -28.95
CA GLU A 302 -6.54 13.57 -28.27
C GLU A 302 -6.89 14.31 -26.97
N TRP A 303 -8.18 14.29 -26.61
CA TRP A 303 -8.71 14.84 -25.37
C TRP A 303 -9.07 13.71 -24.41
N PHE A 304 -8.70 13.87 -23.14
CA PHE A 304 -9.02 12.94 -22.08
C PHE A 304 -9.56 13.70 -20.87
N VAL A 305 -10.58 13.13 -20.23
CA VAL A 305 -11.05 13.60 -18.92
C VAL A 305 -10.37 12.76 -17.85
N ALA A 306 -9.72 13.41 -16.88
CA ALA A 306 -9.10 12.76 -15.74
C ALA A 306 -9.64 13.35 -14.43
N THR A 307 -9.43 12.67 -13.31
CA THR A 307 -9.81 13.21 -12.00
C THR A 307 -8.72 14.18 -11.54
N PRO A 308 -9.01 15.48 -11.34
CA PRO A 308 -7.98 16.40 -10.91
C PRO A 308 -7.54 16.06 -9.49
N LEU A 309 -6.23 15.96 -9.28
CA LEU A 309 -5.67 15.72 -7.95
C LEU A 309 -5.27 17.08 -7.35
N PRO A 310 -5.87 17.50 -6.22
CA PRO A 310 -5.43 18.71 -5.55
C PRO A 310 -3.99 18.54 -5.07
N SER A 311 -3.08 19.39 -5.55
CA SER A 311 -1.69 19.42 -5.11
C SER A 311 -1.44 20.66 -4.23
N PRO A 312 -0.77 20.51 -3.08
CA PRO A 312 -0.37 21.66 -2.27
C PRO A 312 0.71 22.44 -3.02
N VAL A 313 0.55 23.76 -3.12
CA VAL A 313 1.50 24.66 -3.74
C VAL A 313 1.91 25.71 -2.72
N ALA A 314 3.22 25.81 -2.48
CA ALA A 314 3.79 26.91 -1.71
C ALA A 314 3.80 28.16 -2.60
N GLY A 315 2.93 29.11 -2.29
CA GLY A 315 2.84 30.40 -2.97
C GLY A 315 3.36 31.52 -2.09
N LEU A 316 4.07 32.48 -2.69
CA LEU A 316 4.34 33.76 -2.04
C LEU A 316 3.15 34.67 -2.27
N VAL A 317 2.43 35.01 -1.20
CA VAL A 317 1.40 36.05 -1.25
C VAL A 317 2.09 37.37 -0.90
N ALA A 318 2.13 38.30 -1.86
CA ALA A 318 2.68 39.62 -1.63
C ALA A 318 1.76 40.40 -0.68
N ARG A 319 2.20 40.60 0.57
CA ARG A 319 1.55 41.49 1.53
C ARG A 319 2.33 42.81 1.55
N GLY A 320 2.13 43.60 0.50
CA GLY A 320 2.69 44.96 0.39
C GLY A 320 4.15 45.05 -0.06
N PRO A 321 4.68 46.28 -0.18
CA PRO A 321 6.03 46.53 -0.66
C PRO A 321 7.07 46.06 0.37
N GLY A 322 7.59 44.85 0.18
CA GLY A 322 8.77 44.33 0.88
C GLY A 322 8.59 43.06 1.71
N ALA A 323 7.36 42.56 1.91
CA ALA A 323 7.12 41.34 2.67
C ALA A 323 6.28 40.32 1.89
N GLY A 324 6.92 39.24 1.44
CA GLY A 324 6.24 38.06 0.89
C GLY A 324 5.98 37.04 1.98
N GLU A 325 4.71 36.75 2.27
CA GLU A 325 4.34 35.67 3.19
C GLU A 325 4.24 34.36 2.41
N ARG A 326 4.90 33.30 2.90
CA ARG A 326 4.74 31.96 2.33
C ARG A 326 3.42 31.40 2.81
N THR A 327 2.50 31.20 1.88
CA THR A 327 1.22 30.52 2.15
C THR A 327 1.21 29.17 1.45
N VAL A 328 0.61 28.18 2.09
CA VAL A 328 0.29 26.89 1.46
C VAL A 328 -1.11 27.03 0.89
N SER A 329 -1.24 26.95 -0.42
CA SER A 329 -2.53 26.91 -1.12
C SER A 329 -2.72 25.57 -1.81
N TRP A 330 -3.95 25.24 -2.20
CA TRP A 330 -4.25 24.03 -2.96
C TRP A 330 -4.51 24.40 -4.42
N ARG A 331 -3.82 23.73 -5.35
CA ARG A 331 -4.07 23.89 -6.78
C ARG A 331 -4.85 22.67 -7.28
N VAL A 332 -6.00 22.93 -7.91
CA VAL A 332 -6.76 21.91 -8.64
C VAL A 332 -6.61 22.24 -10.13
N PRO A 333 -5.77 21.52 -10.89
CA PRO A 333 -5.60 21.80 -12.30
C PRO A 333 -6.91 21.45 -13.04
N LEU A 334 -7.43 22.36 -13.85
CA LEU A 334 -8.65 22.11 -14.62
C LEU A 334 -8.35 21.75 -16.08
N LEU A 335 -7.29 22.34 -16.64
CA LEU A 335 -6.88 22.12 -18.02
C LEU A 335 -5.36 21.96 -18.10
N SER A 336 -4.91 20.94 -18.82
CA SER A 336 -3.52 20.74 -19.22
C SER A 336 -3.48 20.45 -20.71
N ALA A 337 -2.79 21.27 -21.50
CA ALA A 337 -2.59 21.03 -22.92
C ALA A 337 -1.10 21.00 -23.20
N ARG A 338 -0.61 19.87 -23.71
CA ARG A 338 0.74 19.75 -24.28
C ARG A 338 0.60 19.56 -25.79
N PHE A 339 1.09 20.56 -26.52
CA PHE A 339 1.18 20.56 -27.98
C PHE A 339 2.46 19.88 -28.44
#